data_AF-A0A2N2JL65-F1
#
_entry.id   AF-A0A2N2JL65-F1
#
_cell.length_a   1.000
_cell.length_b   1.000
_cell.length_c   1.000
_cell.angle_alpha   90.00
_cell.angle_beta   90.00
_cell.angle_gamma   90.00
#
_symmetry.space_group_name_H-M   'P 1'
#
loop_
_entity.id
_entity.type
_entity.pdbx_description
1 polymer ?
#
loop_
_entity_poly.entity_id
_entity_poly.type
_entity_poly.pdbx_seq_one_letter_code
_entity_poly.pdbx_strand_id
1 'polypeptide(L)'
;MLERPPPGAGDWRPALRPDATRSLLALLLVAIPLAGPGCGTSCEEIARHRQAFLERTERTDAPHATLTIPLALANQLVAERLAGRPGTPNQDPAEGASGSASTPRERGVAAAERPARSTPGPDQRAAKRALTERASDRLEVELLDEIGLHLGVVFTLDAVRLVPADADRVGVEVDVSVRDGRVPLFALGFTAEVRLVVDPRARTARVLLRPDQLRRVSPRLDAEGRARVTAWIRGALPDALGRALDDRALGVLADEAVAWLGEAGFPLVRDNLLDGLDEEPLIEVALPDLPLESVTVTTVGGRTPALRLGLVTPLPVTHGLGPDHRLPARGVVELRLAGETAAELANAAIARGDLPSRYTSDGEADPAGPFEARVGWGRAPRPLKVHLWRTGGECTYARVGGTPVVTVTDDEVRVAVSDGVYEVIKGPALTEAFAWTKALFGDSVRLGVAVARRVRVDAAGVALELGVAGVAVGATELRVTLQVRSVPGGPEAPMVGATTPRRGGALNRQVVSHEVTLTP
;
A
#
# COMPACT_ATOMS: atom_id res chain seq x y z
N MET A 1 4.28 50.68 -17.26
CA MET A 1 3.75 51.12 -18.57
C MET A 1 4.28 50.14 -19.59
N LEU A 2 3.53 49.41 -20.41
CA LEU A 2 2.13 49.27 -20.82
C LEU A 2 2.12 47.84 -21.46
N GLU A 3 1.08 47.04 -21.61
CA GLU A 3 -0.34 47.00 -21.32
C GLU A 3 -0.73 45.54 -21.63
N ARG A 4 -1.65 44.95 -20.86
CA ARG A 4 -2.36 43.75 -21.30
C ARG A 4 -3.39 44.13 -22.38
N PRO A 5 -3.61 43.28 -23.39
CA PRO A 5 -4.91 43.16 -24.04
C PRO A 5 -5.66 41.86 -23.60
N PRO A 6 -6.97 41.76 -23.88
CA PRO A 6 -8.00 41.22 -22.99
C PRO A 6 -8.48 39.78 -23.31
N PRO A 7 -9.32 39.17 -22.43
CA PRO A 7 -9.91 37.85 -22.66
C PRO A 7 -11.09 37.95 -23.64
N GLY A 8 -11.17 37.01 -24.58
CA GLY A 8 -12.22 36.98 -25.60
C GLY A 8 -12.47 35.57 -26.13
N ALA A 9 -13.68 35.09 -25.84
CA ALA A 9 -14.41 33.94 -26.38
C ALA A 9 -13.92 33.39 -27.74
N GLY A 10 -13.49 32.12 -27.72
CA GLY A 10 -13.33 31.27 -28.90
C GLY A 10 -14.15 30.00 -28.72
N ASP A 11 -15.42 30.08 -29.11
CA ASP A 11 -16.37 28.97 -29.21
C ASP A 11 -15.90 28.00 -30.31
N TRP A 12 -15.33 26.85 -29.94
CA TRP A 12 -15.00 25.77 -30.86
C TRP A 12 -15.99 24.62 -30.68
N ARG A 13 -17.20 24.83 -31.21
CA ARG A 13 -18.08 23.72 -31.62
C ARG A 13 -17.74 23.36 -33.07
N PRO A 14 -17.30 22.12 -33.37
CA PRO A 14 -17.65 21.56 -34.67
C PRO A 14 -19.13 21.20 -34.62
N ALA A 15 -19.94 22.06 -35.25
CA ALA A 15 -21.28 21.73 -35.67
C ALA A 15 -21.21 20.60 -36.73
N LEU A 16 -21.34 19.35 -36.30
CA LEU A 16 -21.73 18.27 -37.19
C LEU A 16 -23.26 18.23 -37.24
N ARG A 17 -23.80 18.72 -38.36
CA ARG A 17 -25.21 18.57 -38.70
C ARG A 17 -25.57 17.07 -38.82
N PRO A 18 -26.78 16.68 -38.41
CA PRO A 18 -27.33 15.36 -38.71
C PRO A 18 -27.67 15.31 -40.21
N ASP A 19 -27.69 14.10 -40.79
CA ASP A 19 -28.21 13.76 -42.15
C ASP A 19 -27.24 13.17 -43.17
N ALA A 20 -26.17 12.48 -42.74
CA ALA A 20 -25.41 11.58 -43.63
C ALA A 20 -25.21 10.15 -43.08
N THR A 21 -25.95 9.76 -42.04
CA THR A 21 -25.79 8.50 -41.29
C THR A 21 -26.88 7.46 -41.56
N ARG A 22 -27.51 7.50 -42.76
CA ARG A 22 -28.51 6.48 -43.16
C ARG A 22 -28.20 5.75 -44.48
N SER A 23 -27.09 6.02 -45.15
CA SER A 23 -26.79 5.41 -46.47
C SER A 23 -25.48 4.62 -46.56
N LEU A 24 -24.75 4.44 -45.46
CA LEU A 24 -23.53 3.61 -45.42
C LEU A 24 -23.71 2.26 -44.69
N LEU A 25 -24.83 2.07 -43.99
CA LEU A 25 -25.20 0.81 -43.33
C LEU A 25 -25.90 -0.18 -44.28
N ALA A 26 -26.37 0.28 -45.45
CA ALA A 26 -27.06 -0.54 -46.44
C ALA A 26 -26.12 -1.18 -47.50
N LEU A 27 -24.84 -0.80 -47.53
CA LEU A 27 -23.87 -1.32 -48.51
C LEU A 27 -22.88 -2.36 -47.95
N LEU A 28 -22.88 -2.61 -46.64
CA LEU A 28 -22.07 -3.65 -45.99
C LEU A 28 -22.82 -4.98 -45.77
N LEU A 29 -24.07 -5.06 -46.23
CA LEU A 29 -24.90 -6.29 -46.19
C LEU A 29 -24.90 -7.09 -47.50
N VAL A 30 -24.15 -6.69 -48.54
CA VAL A 30 -24.20 -7.30 -49.89
C VAL A 30 -22.91 -8.03 -50.29
N ALA A 31 -21.97 -8.26 -49.38
CA ALA A 31 -20.76 -9.04 -49.71
C ALA A 31 -20.36 -10.05 -48.61
N ILE A 32 -21.33 -10.74 -48.02
CA ILE A 32 -21.06 -12.04 -47.40
C ILE A 32 -21.14 -13.07 -48.53
N PRO A 33 -20.02 -13.64 -49.00
CA PRO A 33 -20.08 -14.67 -50.02
C PRO A 33 -20.85 -15.86 -49.46
N LEU A 34 -21.83 -16.30 -50.25
CA LEU A 34 -22.52 -17.59 -50.21
C LEU A 34 -21.79 -18.63 -49.35
N ALA A 35 -22.30 -18.82 -48.14
CA ALA A 35 -22.00 -19.96 -47.31
C ALA A 35 -22.39 -21.23 -48.07
N GLY A 36 -21.39 -21.95 -48.61
CA GLY A 36 -21.58 -23.34 -48.98
C GLY A 36 -21.98 -24.14 -47.74
N PRO A 37 -22.87 -25.13 -47.86
CA PRO A 37 -23.16 -26.05 -46.77
C PRO A 37 -21.92 -26.94 -46.60
N GLY A 38 -21.13 -26.79 -45.53
CA GLY A 38 -20.09 -27.79 -45.30
C GLY A 38 -18.86 -27.49 -44.46
N CYS A 39 -18.78 -26.39 -43.69
CA CYS A 39 -17.74 -26.25 -42.66
C CYS A 39 -18.33 -25.71 -41.35
N GLY A 40 -19.39 -26.36 -40.85
CA GLY A 40 -19.81 -26.15 -39.47
C GLY A 40 -18.74 -26.70 -38.54
N THR A 41 -18.06 -25.85 -37.78
CA THR A 41 -17.23 -26.27 -36.65
C THR A 41 -18.04 -27.23 -35.79
N SER A 42 -17.57 -28.46 -35.62
CA SER A 42 -18.35 -29.47 -34.91
C SER A 42 -18.53 -29.07 -33.45
N CYS A 43 -19.62 -29.52 -32.81
CA CYS A 43 -19.78 -29.40 -31.36
C CYS A 43 -18.55 -29.92 -30.60
N GLU A 44 -17.88 -30.94 -31.14
CA GLU A 44 -16.64 -31.48 -30.61
C GLU A 44 -15.50 -30.45 -30.59
N GLU A 45 -15.33 -29.65 -31.64
CA GLU A 45 -14.31 -28.60 -31.68
C GLU A 45 -14.58 -27.51 -30.64
N ILE A 46 -15.84 -27.09 -30.49
CA ILE A 46 -16.25 -26.09 -29.49
C ILE A 46 -16.04 -26.63 -28.07
N ALA A 47 -16.41 -27.89 -27.82
CA ALA A 47 -16.18 -28.57 -26.55
C ALA A 47 -14.68 -28.69 -26.26
N ARG A 48 -13.87 -29.04 -27.25
CA ARG A 48 -12.40 -29.13 -27.12
C ARG A 48 -11.78 -27.76 -26.81
N HIS A 49 -12.24 -26.69 -27.45
CA HIS A 49 -11.78 -25.33 -27.15
C HIS A 49 -12.16 -24.90 -25.73
N ARG A 50 -13.37 -25.24 -25.26
CA ARG A 50 -13.79 -24.99 -23.87
C ARG A 50 -12.89 -25.75 -22.90
N GLN A 51 -12.68 -27.04 -23.14
CA GLN A 51 -11.86 -27.89 -22.30
C GLN A 51 -10.41 -27.38 -22.23
N ALA A 52 -9.81 -27.06 -23.38
CA ALA A 52 -8.46 -26.50 -23.45
C ALA A 52 -8.31 -25.17 -22.70
N PHE A 53 -9.36 -24.34 -22.64
CA PHE A 53 -9.35 -23.12 -21.83
C PHE A 53 -9.37 -23.42 -20.33
N LEU A 54 -10.17 -24.40 -19.90
CA LEU A 54 -10.32 -24.78 -18.49
C LEU A 54 -9.13 -25.58 -17.95
N GLU A 55 -8.46 -26.35 -18.79
CA GLU A 55 -7.33 -27.20 -18.43
C GLU A 55 -5.97 -26.51 -18.55
N ARG A 56 -5.93 -25.18 -18.73
CA ARG A 56 -4.66 -24.46 -18.79
C ARG A 56 -3.94 -24.55 -17.46
N THR A 57 -2.72 -25.08 -17.49
CA THR A 57 -1.84 -25.17 -16.32
C THR A 57 -0.52 -24.42 -16.51
N GLU A 58 -0.27 -23.88 -17.71
CA GLU A 58 0.94 -23.12 -17.99
C GLU A 58 1.01 -21.87 -17.11
N ARG A 59 2.20 -21.63 -16.54
CA ARG A 59 2.43 -20.55 -15.59
C ARG A 59 3.84 -19.98 -15.75
N THR A 60 3.99 -18.68 -15.53
CA THR A 60 5.26 -17.98 -15.46
C THR A 60 5.76 -17.84 -14.02
N ASP A 61 7.08 -17.74 -13.83
CA ASP A 61 7.67 -17.40 -12.53
C ASP A 61 7.77 -15.87 -12.32
N ALA A 62 7.43 -15.07 -13.34
CA ALA A 62 7.39 -13.61 -13.19
C ALA A 62 6.25 -13.19 -12.24
N PRO A 63 6.40 -12.09 -11.48
CA PRO A 63 5.37 -11.64 -10.55
C PRO A 63 4.01 -11.44 -11.24
N HIS A 64 2.95 -11.98 -10.67
CA HIS A 64 1.58 -11.81 -11.15
C HIS A 64 0.99 -10.47 -10.69
N ALA A 65 1.40 -10.01 -9.51
CA ALA A 65 1.12 -8.68 -9.02
C ALA A 65 2.37 -8.08 -8.35
N THR A 66 2.46 -6.76 -8.29
CA THR A 66 3.49 -6.08 -7.48
C THR A 66 2.87 -4.98 -6.65
N LEU A 67 3.26 -4.88 -5.37
CA LEU A 67 2.96 -3.75 -4.50
C LEU A 67 4.24 -2.95 -4.26
N THR A 68 4.25 -1.66 -4.61
CA THR A 68 5.41 -0.78 -4.42
C THR A 68 5.09 0.31 -3.39
N ILE A 69 5.86 0.33 -2.30
CA ILE A 69 5.70 1.23 -1.14
C ILE A 69 6.97 2.09 -1.03
N PRO A 70 6.91 3.42 -1.20
CA PRO A 70 8.07 4.29 -0.99
C PRO A 70 8.67 4.10 0.42
N LEU A 71 9.98 3.93 0.55
CA LEU A 71 10.61 3.78 1.89
C LEU A 71 10.43 5.04 2.75
N ALA A 72 10.34 6.22 2.14
CA ALA A 72 10.02 7.44 2.88
C ALA A 72 8.65 7.37 3.56
N LEU A 73 7.65 6.80 2.88
CA LEU A 73 6.33 6.56 3.46
C LEU A 73 6.42 5.48 4.54
N ALA A 74 7.08 4.36 4.24
CA ALA A 74 7.29 3.27 5.18
C ALA A 74 7.95 3.74 6.49
N ASN A 75 8.98 4.58 6.40
CA ASN A 75 9.72 5.14 7.54
C ASN A 75 8.92 6.15 8.33
N GLN A 76 8.04 6.91 7.69
CA GLN A 76 7.11 7.80 8.40
C GLN A 76 6.21 6.98 9.33
N LEU A 77 5.71 5.84 8.85
CA LEU A 77 4.82 4.97 9.62
C LEU A 77 5.53 4.31 10.81
N VAL A 78 6.75 3.83 10.57
CA VAL A 78 7.61 3.32 11.64
C VAL A 78 7.86 4.40 12.69
N ALA A 79 8.18 5.63 12.27
CA ALA A 79 8.41 6.75 13.19
C ALA A 79 7.16 7.12 14.01
N GLU A 80 5.99 7.19 13.37
CA GLU A 80 4.72 7.48 14.05
C GLU A 80 4.38 6.42 15.12
N ARG A 81 4.63 5.14 14.82
CA ARG A 81 4.48 4.06 15.80
C ARG A 81 5.43 4.22 16.98
N LEU A 82 6.72 4.45 16.70
CA LEU A 82 7.73 4.56 17.74
C LEU A 82 7.43 5.73 18.68
N ALA A 83 6.95 6.87 18.17
CA ALA A 83 6.57 8.03 18.98
C ALA A 83 5.46 7.72 20.01
N GLY A 84 4.66 6.67 19.80
CA GLY A 84 3.64 6.22 20.75
C GLY A 84 4.17 5.34 21.89
N ARG A 85 5.42 4.85 21.80
CA ARG A 85 6.01 3.98 22.82
C ARG A 85 6.59 4.78 23.98
N PRO A 86 6.30 4.43 25.23
CA PRO A 86 6.93 5.09 26.36
C PRO A 86 8.45 4.81 26.32
N GLY A 87 9.26 5.81 26.68
CA GLY A 87 10.72 5.75 26.51
C GLY A 87 11.25 6.32 25.19
N THR A 88 10.40 6.58 24.19
CA THR A 88 10.81 7.45 23.08
C THR A 88 10.75 8.91 23.54
N PRO A 89 11.77 9.73 23.24
CA PRO A 89 11.73 11.14 23.58
C PRO A 89 10.56 11.76 22.83
N ASN A 90 9.49 12.08 23.57
CA ASN A 90 8.46 12.98 23.07
C ASN A 90 9.20 14.21 22.58
N GLN A 91 9.15 14.50 21.27
CA GLN A 91 9.62 15.77 20.75
C GLN A 91 8.72 16.83 21.37
N ASP A 92 9.10 17.35 22.55
CA ASP A 92 8.40 18.44 23.18
C ASP A 92 8.46 19.62 22.20
N PRO A 93 7.34 20.10 21.65
CA PRO A 93 7.34 21.15 20.64
C PRO A 93 7.69 22.54 21.22
N ALA A 94 8.36 22.61 22.37
CA ALA A 94 8.51 23.81 23.19
C ALA A 94 9.84 24.58 22.99
N GLU A 95 10.85 24.04 22.30
CA GLU A 95 12.15 24.74 22.17
C GLU A 95 12.26 25.70 20.96
N GLY A 96 11.16 25.94 20.23
CA GLY A 96 11.13 26.89 19.10
C GLY A 96 10.73 28.33 19.43
N ALA A 97 10.35 28.65 20.68
CA ALA A 97 9.75 29.94 21.03
C ALA A 97 10.52 30.68 22.13
N SER A 98 11.74 31.10 21.83
CA SER A 98 12.40 32.19 22.55
C SER A 98 12.87 33.25 21.56
N GLY A 99 11.90 34.05 21.11
CA GLY A 99 12.13 35.29 20.38
C GLY A 99 11.44 36.41 21.12
N SER A 100 12.21 37.22 21.85
CA SER A 100 11.75 38.42 22.52
C SER A 100 11.28 39.47 21.51
N ALA A 101 10.02 39.90 21.58
CA ALA A 101 9.64 41.28 21.25
C ALA A 101 8.25 41.59 21.84
N SER A 102 8.25 42.57 22.73
CA SER A 102 7.13 43.25 23.34
C SER A 102 6.13 43.84 22.34
N THR A 103 4.83 43.71 22.60
CA THR A 103 3.80 44.69 22.19
C THR A 103 2.57 44.63 23.13
N PRO A 104 1.81 45.74 23.24
CA PRO A 104 0.96 46.00 24.38
C PRO A 104 -0.48 45.49 24.24
N ARG A 105 -0.98 45.09 25.41
CA ARG A 105 -2.35 44.95 25.90
C ARG A 105 -3.43 45.73 25.11
N GLU A 106 -4.33 45.01 24.45
CA GLU A 106 -5.70 45.46 24.21
C GLU A 106 -6.74 44.41 24.62
N ARG A 107 -7.90 44.93 25.01
CA ARG A 107 -8.96 44.27 25.78
C ARG A 107 -9.93 43.49 24.89
N GLY A 108 -10.37 42.36 25.44
CA GLY A 108 -11.76 41.90 25.40
C GLY A 108 -12.18 41.15 24.14
N VAL A 109 -12.66 39.91 24.33
CA VAL A 109 -13.89 39.36 23.73
C VAL A 109 -14.11 37.94 24.29
N ALA A 110 -15.35 37.73 24.72
CA ALA A 110 -16.14 36.50 24.87
C ALA A 110 -15.49 35.20 25.40
N ALA A 111 -15.98 34.79 26.58
CA ALA A 111 -15.89 33.43 27.09
C ALA A 111 -16.70 32.47 26.19
N ALA A 112 -15.99 31.61 25.45
CA ALA A 112 -16.55 30.40 24.87
C ALA A 112 -16.33 29.24 25.86
N GLU A 113 -17.42 28.54 26.20
CA GLU A 113 -17.42 27.35 27.04
C GLU A 113 -16.44 26.31 26.50
N ARG A 114 -15.41 26.00 27.31
CA ARG A 114 -14.52 24.87 27.06
C ARG A 114 -15.27 23.58 27.37
N PRO A 115 -15.35 22.60 26.45
CA PRO A 115 -15.85 21.28 26.79
C PRO A 115 -14.95 20.66 27.86
N ALA A 116 -15.59 20.04 28.86
CA ALA A 116 -14.93 19.39 29.98
C ALA A 116 -13.93 18.34 29.45
N ARG A 117 -12.64 18.56 29.71
CA ARG A 117 -11.60 17.53 29.50
C ARG A 117 -11.91 16.40 30.46
N SER A 118 -12.26 15.24 29.93
CA SER A 118 -12.35 14.01 30.71
C SER A 118 -11.01 13.76 31.37
N THR A 119 -11.01 13.78 32.70
CA THR A 119 -9.84 13.41 33.48
C THR A 119 -9.73 11.89 33.41
N PRO A 120 -8.60 11.31 32.96
CA PRO A 120 -8.46 9.86 32.92
C PRO A 120 -8.70 9.28 34.31
N GLY A 121 -9.47 8.19 34.37
CA GLY A 121 -9.78 7.50 35.62
C GLY A 121 -8.53 7.01 36.34
N PRO A 122 -8.59 6.78 37.66
CA PRO A 122 -7.44 6.29 38.45
C PRO A 122 -6.81 5.02 37.86
N ASP A 123 -7.60 4.14 37.26
CA ASP A 123 -7.12 2.90 36.63
C ASP A 123 -6.32 3.15 35.34
N GLN A 124 -6.69 4.15 34.53
CA GLN A 124 -5.91 4.56 33.36
C GLN A 124 -4.60 5.25 33.77
N ARG A 125 -4.59 5.95 34.91
CA ARG A 125 -3.36 6.55 35.47
C ARG A 125 -2.42 5.50 36.03
N ALA A 126 -2.94 4.48 36.70
CA ALA A 126 -2.16 3.35 37.20
C ALA A 126 -1.59 2.51 36.04
N ALA A 127 -2.40 2.20 35.02
CA ALA A 127 -1.95 1.50 33.82
C ALA A 127 -0.89 2.32 33.03
N LYS A 128 -1.09 3.64 32.88
CA LYS A 128 -0.10 4.52 32.24
C LYS A 128 1.19 4.62 33.07
N ARG A 129 1.12 4.68 34.41
CA ARG A 129 2.31 4.64 35.27
C ARG A 129 3.05 3.31 35.16
N ALA A 130 2.36 2.19 35.24
CA ALA A 130 2.96 0.86 35.11
C ALA A 130 3.60 0.63 33.71
N LEU A 131 3.01 1.19 32.64
CA LEU A 131 3.62 1.18 31.30
C LEU A 131 4.82 2.13 31.18
N THR A 132 4.79 3.28 31.87
CA THR A 132 5.92 4.24 31.84
C THR A 132 7.09 3.72 32.69
N GLU A 133 6.82 3.04 33.81
CA GLU A 133 7.83 2.35 34.63
C GLU A 133 8.43 1.14 33.92
N ARG A 134 7.67 0.42 33.09
CA ARG A 134 8.19 -0.70 32.29
C ARG A 134 8.93 -0.30 31.01
N ALA A 135 8.62 0.86 30.43
CA ALA A 135 9.23 1.26 29.15
C ALA A 135 10.32 2.32 29.30
N SER A 136 10.52 2.83 30.51
CA SER A 136 11.84 3.29 30.95
C SER A 136 12.51 2.11 31.65
N ASP A 137 12.79 1.04 30.90
CA ASP A 137 13.74 0.03 31.33
C ASP A 137 15.08 0.74 31.43
N ARG A 138 15.32 1.26 32.62
CA ARG A 138 16.55 1.89 33.04
C ARG A 138 17.54 0.75 33.09
N LEU A 139 18.19 0.51 31.96
CA LEU A 139 19.32 -0.38 31.89
C LEU A 139 20.46 0.32 32.63
N GLU A 140 20.42 0.27 33.96
CA GLU A 140 21.52 0.72 34.80
C GLU A 140 22.62 -0.30 34.59
N VAL A 141 23.54 0.03 33.69
CA VAL A 141 24.66 -0.85 33.40
C VAL A 141 25.74 -0.59 34.43
N GLU A 142 25.97 -1.56 35.30
CA GLU A 142 27.13 -1.63 36.19
C GLU A 142 28.38 -1.91 35.34
N LEU A 143 28.81 -0.90 34.58
CA LEU A 143 29.89 -1.01 33.60
C LEU A 143 31.29 -1.08 34.25
N LEU A 144 31.43 -0.58 35.48
CA LEU A 144 32.73 -0.24 36.06
C LEU A 144 32.78 -0.43 37.59
N ASP A 145 32.20 -1.52 38.09
CA ASP A 145 32.26 -1.88 39.51
C ASP A 145 33.70 -2.05 40.02
N GLU A 146 34.62 -2.53 39.17
CA GLU A 146 36.04 -2.69 39.52
C GLU A 146 36.76 -1.36 39.81
N ILE A 147 36.22 -0.22 39.34
CA ILE A 147 36.74 1.12 39.63
C ILE A 147 35.74 2.03 40.37
N GLY A 148 34.60 1.47 40.83
CA GLY A 148 33.61 2.17 41.65
C GLY A 148 32.83 3.28 40.92
N LEU A 149 32.74 3.24 39.59
CA LEU A 149 32.01 4.21 38.77
C LEU A 149 30.65 3.67 38.36
N HIS A 150 29.59 4.11 39.06
CA HIS A 150 28.21 3.86 38.64
C HIS A 150 27.81 4.87 37.59
N LEU A 151 27.74 4.43 36.34
CA LEU A 151 27.31 5.26 35.22
C LEU A 151 25.80 5.10 35.05
N GLY A 152 25.03 6.07 35.52
CA GLY A 152 23.57 6.12 35.38
C GLY A 152 23.10 6.46 33.96
N VAL A 153 23.67 5.79 32.95
CA VAL A 153 23.31 6.00 31.54
C VAL A 153 22.04 5.23 31.18
N VAL A 154 21.23 5.81 30.30
CA VAL A 154 20.02 5.19 29.76
C VAL A 154 20.12 5.13 28.25
N PHE A 155 19.79 3.97 27.69
CA PHE A 155 19.66 3.78 26.24
C PHE A 155 18.22 4.09 25.83
N THR A 156 18.04 4.96 24.84
CA THR A 156 16.71 5.26 24.29
C THR A 156 16.70 5.07 22.79
N LEU A 157 15.71 4.32 22.30
CA LEU A 157 15.48 4.13 20.87
C LEU A 157 14.97 5.44 20.25
N ASP A 158 15.77 6.07 19.41
CA ASP A 158 15.43 7.35 18.78
C ASP A 158 14.70 7.15 17.45
N ALA A 159 15.18 6.22 16.62
CA ALA A 159 14.62 5.98 15.31
C ALA A 159 14.86 4.55 14.82
N VAL A 160 13.91 4.03 14.04
CA VAL A 160 14.11 2.86 13.19
C VAL A 160 13.75 3.27 11.76
N ARG A 161 14.64 3.01 10.81
CA ARG A 161 14.47 3.36 9.40
C ARG A 161 14.71 2.14 8.53
N LEU A 162 13.82 1.89 7.59
CA LEU A 162 14.06 1.00 6.48
C LEU A 162 14.96 1.66 5.44
N VAL A 163 15.95 0.91 4.99
CA VAL A 163 16.91 1.29 3.96
C VAL A 163 17.02 0.18 2.90
N PRO A 164 17.54 0.48 1.70
CA PRO A 164 17.78 -0.55 0.70
C PRO A 164 18.70 -1.67 1.19
N ALA A 165 18.39 -2.89 0.75
CA ALA A 165 19.23 -4.07 0.94
C ALA A 165 19.18 -4.98 -0.31
N ASP A 166 19.90 -6.09 -0.25
CA ASP A 166 19.88 -7.15 -1.27
C ASP A 166 18.48 -7.75 -1.47
N ALA A 167 18.34 -8.54 -2.55
CA ALA A 167 17.09 -9.24 -2.85
C ALA A 167 16.63 -10.11 -1.67
N ASP A 168 15.31 -10.15 -1.47
CA ASP A 168 14.60 -10.85 -0.40
C ASP A 168 14.93 -10.35 1.03
N ARG A 169 15.58 -9.19 1.15
CA ARG A 169 15.91 -8.54 2.40
C ARG A 169 15.47 -7.08 2.40
N VAL A 170 15.26 -6.55 3.60
CA VAL A 170 15.06 -5.13 3.87
C VAL A 170 16.15 -4.69 4.83
N GLY A 171 16.85 -3.62 4.51
CA GLY A 171 17.83 -3.04 5.40
C GLY A 171 17.09 -2.28 6.50
N VAL A 172 17.59 -2.35 7.72
CA VAL A 172 17.05 -1.62 8.87
C VAL A 172 18.21 -0.91 9.55
N GLU A 173 18.08 0.41 9.69
CA GLU A 173 18.94 1.24 10.52
C GLU A 173 18.21 1.56 11.82
N VAL A 174 18.88 1.34 12.94
CA VAL A 174 18.37 1.64 14.29
C VAL A 174 19.28 2.68 14.90
N ASP A 175 18.74 3.83 15.30
CA ASP A 175 19.46 4.88 16.01
C ASP A 175 19.04 4.83 17.50
N VAL A 176 20.01 4.65 18.40
CA VAL A 176 19.80 4.61 19.86
C VAL A 176 20.66 5.71 20.49
N SER A 177 20.07 6.61 21.27
CA SER A 177 20.86 7.56 22.06
C SER A 177 21.24 6.97 23.41
N VAL A 178 22.46 7.29 23.84
CA VAL A 178 22.94 7.04 25.21
C VAL A 178 22.84 8.37 25.95
N ARG A 179 22.12 8.38 27.07
CA ARG A 179 21.77 9.61 27.81
C ARG A 179 22.19 9.52 29.26
N ASP A 180 22.56 10.65 29.84
CA ASP A 180 22.63 10.84 31.28
C ASP A 180 21.38 11.62 31.73
N GLY A 181 20.43 10.92 32.34
CA GLY A 181 19.09 11.44 32.59
C GLY A 181 18.40 11.93 31.30
N ARG A 182 18.29 13.26 31.14
CA ARG A 182 17.67 13.87 29.94
C ARG A 182 18.69 14.30 28.88
N VAL A 183 19.97 14.39 29.24
CA VAL A 183 21.02 14.93 28.39
C VAL A 183 21.54 13.82 27.47
N PRO A 184 21.40 13.94 26.14
CA PRO A 184 22.00 12.97 25.23
C PRO A 184 23.52 13.13 25.25
N LEU A 185 24.24 12.04 25.52
CA LEU A 185 25.70 12.02 25.47
C LEU A 185 26.13 11.82 24.02
N PHE A 186 25.76 10.68 23.43
CA PHE A 186 26.08 10.29 22.05
C PHE A 186 25.02 9.32 21.50
N ALA A 187 25.16 8.89 20.24
CA ALA A 187 24.26 7.92 19.63
C ALA A 187 25.01 6.68 19.12
N LEU A 188 24.35 5.54 19.17
CA LEU A 188 24.76 4.27 18.58
C LEU A 188 23.88 4.01 17.36
N GLY A 189 24.50 3.84 16.20
CA GLY A 189 23.81 3.38 14.99
C GLY A 189 23.99 1.88 14.81
N PHE A 190 22.91 1.16 14.60
CA PHE A 190 22.91 -0.27 14.29
C PHE A 190 22.38 -0.50 12.89
N THR A 191 22.91 -1.51 12.21
CA THR A 191 22.34 -1.98 10.96
C THR A 191 21.97 -3.45 11.04
N ALA A 192 20.85 -3.79 10.41
CA ALA A 192 20.36 -5.15 10.23
C ALA A 192 19.86 -5.35 8.80
N GLU A 193 19.89 -6.60 8.36
CA GLU A 193 19.22 -7.03 7.14
C GLU A 193 18.19 -8.10 7.49
N VAL A 194 16.92 -7.71 7.46
CA VAL A 194 15.83 -8.55 7.89
C VAL A 194 15.14 -9.18 6.68
N ARG A 195 14.70 -10.42 6.81
CA ARG A 195 13.88 -11.08 5.79
C ARG A 195 12.42 -10.77 6.05
N LEU A 196 11.64 -10.62 4.98
CA LEU A 196 10.20 -10.56 5.08
C LEU A 196 9.67 -11.95 5.46
N VAL A 197 8.85 -12.01 6.51
CA VAL A 197 8.11 -13.22 6.89
C VAL A 197 6.72 -13.12 6.28
N VAL A 198 6.38 -14.08 5.43
CA VAL A 198 5.10 -14.12 4.72
C VAL A 198 4.28 -15.24 5.33
N ASP A 199 3.13 -14.89 5.88
CA ASP A 199 2.14 -15.86 6.32
C ASP A 199 1.00 -15.88 5.29
N PRO A 200 0.96 -16.88 4.40
CA PRO A 200 -0.09 -16.99 3.39
C PRO A 200 -1.46 -17.31 3.98
N ARG A 201 -1.53 -17.92 5.18
CA ARG A 201 -2.80 -18.23 5.85
C ARG A 201 -3.39 -16.99 6.50
N ALA A 202 -2.56 -16.23 7.21
CA ALA A 202 -2.96 -14.94 7.78
C ALA A 202 -3.11 -13.86 6.69
N ARG A 203 -2.57 -14.10 5.48
CA ARG A 203 -2.50 -13.15 4.37
C ARG A 203 -1.76 -11.88 4.79
N THR A 204 -0.62 -12.05 5.44
CA THR A 204 0.19 -10.94 5.96
C THR A 204 1.66 -11.10 5.57
N ALA A 205 2.29 -9.99 5.21
CA ALA A 205 3.72 -9.87 5.00
C ALA A 205 4.31 -8.99 6.10
N ARG A 206 5.27 -9.50 6.87
CA ARG A 206 5.81 -8.84 8.06
C ARG A 206 7.31 -8.64 7.98
N VAL A 207 7.76 -7.44 8.32
CA VAL A 207 9.17 -7.10 8.53
C VAL A 207 9.43 -7.18 10.03
N LEU A 208 10.06 -8.27 10.48
CA LEU A 208 10.38 -8.49 11.89
C LEU A 208 11.86 -8.17 12.13
N LEU A 209 12.15 -7.31 13.11
CA LEU A 209 13.51 -7.03 13.54
C LEU A 209 13.81 -7.85 14.78
N ARG A 210 14.68 -8.85 14.64
CA ARG A 210 15.12 -9.65 15.78
C ARG A 210 16.49 -9.17 16.30
N PRO A 211 16.74 -9.25 17.61
CA PRO A 211 18.03 -8.94 18.21
C PRO A 211 19.23 -9.59 17.52
N ASP A 212 19.12 -10.88 17.18
CA ASP A 212 20.19 -11.67 16.54
C ASP A 212 20.52 -11.23 15.11
N GLN A 213 19.70 -10.36 14.51
CA GLN A 213 19.89 -9.86 13.16
C GLN A 213 20.68 -8.55 13.10
N LEU A 214 20.90 -7.88 14.24
CA LEU A 214 21.80 -6.73 14.30
C LEU A 214 23.24 -7.20 14.03
N ARG A 215 23.92 -6.57 13.07
CA ARG A 215 25.27 -7.01 12.65
C ARG A 215 26.38 -6.06 13.05
N ARG A 216 26.12 -4.76 13.00
CA ARG A 216 27.15 -3.73 13.14
C ARG A 216 26.66 -2.67 14.09
N VAL A 217 27.51 -2.33 15.05
CA VAL A 217 27.39 -1.10 15.84
C VAL A 217 28.37 -0.10 15.27
N SER A 218 27.93 1.13 15.10
CA SER A 218 28.79 2.25 14.74
C SER A 218 28.44 3.40 15.67
N PRO A 219 29.26 3.64 16.71
CA PRO A 219 29.06 4.81 17.55
C PRO A 219 29.20 6.06 16.68
N ARG A 220 28.22 6.97 16.81
CA ARG A 220 28.22 8.27 16.18
C ARG A 220 28.56 9.30 17.25
N LEU A 221 29.80 9.75 17.22
CA LEU A 221 30.31 10.80 18.09
C LEU A 221 30.71 12.00 17.22
N ASP A 222 29.80 12.96 17.10
CA ASP A 222 30.13 14.25 16.50
C ASP A 222 30.92 15.12 17.49
N ALA A 223 31.41 16.27 17.03
CA ALA A 223 32.22 17.18 17.87
C ALA A 223 31.46 17.61 19.14
N GLU A 224 30.14 17.81 19.02
CA GLU A 224 29.29 18.20 20.14
C GLU A 224 29.11 17.04 21.13
N GLY A 225 28.84 15.84 20.64
CA GLY A 225 28.75 14.61 21.43
C GLY A 225 30.05 14.32 22.16
N ARG A 226 31.20 14.50 21.49
CA ARG A 226 32.51 14.36 22.14
C ARG A 226 32.67 15.36 23.29
N ALA A 227 32.27 16.61 23.11
CA ALA A 227 32.31 17.62 24.16
C ALA A 227 31.37 17.26 25.33
N ARG A 228 30.17 16.73 25.05
CA ARG A 228 29.23 16.27 26.08
C ARG A 228 29.76 15.08 26.86
N VAL A 229 30.30 14.05 26.19
CA VAL A 229 30.94 12.90 26.85
C VAL A 229 32.15 13.35 27.67
N THR A 230 32.97 14.27 27.15
CA THR A 230 34.12 14.84 27.87
C THR A 230 33.69 15.56 29.15
N ALA A 231 32.66 16.40 29.08
CA ALA A 231 32.11 17.10 30.23
C ALA A 231 31.50 16.13 31.24
N TRP A 232 30.81 15.09 30.77
CA TRP A 232 30.25 14.04 31.60
C TRP A 232 31.32 13.22 32.33
N ILE A 233 32.38 12.77 31.63
CA ILE A 233 33.53 12.08 32.25
C ILE A 233 34.15 13.00 33.31
N ARG A 234 34.39 14.27 32.99
CA ARG A 234 34.96 15.23 33.94
C ARG A 234 34.09 15.37 35.20
N GLY A 235 32.77 15.41 35.05
CA GLY A 235 31.83 15.49 36.18
C GLY A 235 31.74 14.21 37.02
N ALA A 236 32.06 13.06 36.44
CA ALA A 236 32.11 11.78 37.14
C ALA A 236 33.43 11.56 37.90
N LEU A 237 34.51 12.27 37.53
CA LEU A 237 35.80 12.18 38.20
C LEU A 237 35.84 13.02 39.49
N PRO A 238 36.60 12.59 40.51
CA PRO A 238 36.89 13.46 41.66
C PRO A 238 37.54 14.78 41.22
N ASP A 239 37.16 15.90 41.85
CA ASP A 239 37.59 17.27 41.49
C ASP A 239 39.11 17.45 41.29
N ALA A 240 39.92 16.72 42.06
CA ALA A 240 41.38 16.77 41.95
C ALA A 240 41.87 16.18 40.62
N LEU A 241 41.30 15.05 40.21
CA LEU A 241 41.65 14.35 38.97
C LEU A 241 41.07 15.06 37.75
N GLY A 242 39.83 15.54 37.84
CA GLY A 242 39.18 16.32 36.79
C GLY A 242 39.92 17.63 36.45
N ARG A 243 40.65 18.22 37.41
CA ARG A 243 41.52 19.39 37.20
C ARG A 243 42.92 19.04 36.70
N ALA A 244 43.41 17.84 37.00
CA ALA A 244 44.74 17.40 36.58
C ALA A 244 44.78 16.98 35.10
N LEU A 245 43.65 16.53 34.55
CA LEU A 245 43.52 16.12 33.15
C LEU A 245 43.10 17.30 32.28
N ASP A 246 43.85 17.55 31.21
CA ASP A 246 43.49 18.53 30.19
C ASP A 246 42.37 18.03 29.26
N ASP A 247 41.79 18.93 28.45
CA ASP A 247 40.72 18.59 27.51
C ASP A 247 41.16 17.55 26.47
N ARG A 248 42.46 17.48 26.16
CA ARG A 248 42.99 16.52 25.19
C ARG A 248 42.99 15.10 25.77
N ALA A 249 43.47 14.93 26.99
CA ALA A 249 43.45 13.66 27.70
C ALA A 249 42.00 13.17 27.90
N LEU A 250 41.10 14.06 28.32
CA LEU A 250 39.69 13.72 28.46
C LEU A 250 39.02 13.40 27.12
N GLY A 251 39.41 14.07 26.03
CA GLY A 251 38.94 13.74 24.69
C GLY A 251 39.33 12.33 24.26
N VAL A 252 40.57 11.90 24.55
CA VAL A 252 41.01 10.51 24.29
C VAL A 252 40.22 9.52 25.14
N LEU A 253 40.01 9.82 26.43
CA LEU A 253 39.17 8.99 27.30
C LEU A 253 37.72 8.92 26.81
N ALA A 254 37.17 10.01 26.27
CA ALA A 254 35.84 10.03 25.69
C ALA A 254 35.73 9.14 24.45
N ASP A 255 36.73 9.14 23.59
CA ASP A 255 36.77 8.25 22.41
C ASP A 255 36.84 6.78 22.83
N GLU A 256 37.71 6.46 23.78
CA GLU A 256 37.89 5.10 24.29
C GLU A 256 36.63 4.61 25.00
N ALA A 257 36.02 5.46 25.83
CA ALA A 257 34.76 5.15 26.50
C ALA A 257 33.64 4.90 25.49
N VAL A 258 33.54 5.68 24.42
CA VAL A 258 32.53 5.50 23.37
C VAL A 258 32.79 4.24 22.54
N ALA A 259 34.06 3.94 22.21
CA ALA A 259 34.43 2.71 21.52
C ALA A 259 34.06 1.49 22.37
N TRP A 260 34.46 1.50 23.64
CA TRP A 260 34.16 0.45 24.59
C TRP A 260 32.66 0.30 24.85
N LEU A 261 31.91 1.40 25.04
CA LEU A 261 30.45 1.37 25.14
C LEU A 261 29.79 0.87 23.85
N GLY A 262 30.40 1.09 22.68
CA GLY A 262 29.93 0.52 21.43
C GLY A 262 30.06 -1.01 21.41
N GLU A 263 31.17 -1.55 21.90
CA GLU A 263 31.43 -2.99 21.96
C GLU A 263 30.65 -3.68 23.10
N ALA A 264 30.75 -3.17 24.31
CA ALA A 264 30.09 -3.70 25.50
C ALA A 264 28.58 -3.40 25.52
N GLY A 265 28.17 -2.26 24.96
CA GLY A 265 26.77 -1.88 24.83
C GLY A 265 26.04 -2.66 23.76
N PHE A 266 26.73 -3.30 22.81
CA PHE A 266 26.06 -4.07 21.76
C PHE A 266 25.20 -5.21 22.31
N PRO A 267 25.74 -6.17 23.12
CA PRO A 267 24.91 -7.20 23.73
C PRO A 267 23.80 -6.61 24.59
N LEU A 268 24.06 -5.52 25.31
CA LEU A 268 23.08 -4.90 26.20
C LEU A 268 21.89 -4.29 25.45
N VAL A 269 22.16 -3.52 24.39
CA VAL A 269 21.11 -2.97 23.51
C VAL A 269 20.38 -4.10 22.79
N ARG A 270 21.12 -5.06 22.26
CA ARG A 270 20.56 -6.22 21.56
C ARG A 270 19.62 -7.02 22.47
N ASP A 271 20.08 -7.37 23.67
CA ASP A 271 19.40 -8.34 24.52
C ASP A 271 18.31 -7.69 25.40
N ASN A 272 18.35 -6.37 25.63
CA ASN A 272 17.38 -5.69 26.50
C ASN A 272 16.56 -4.61 25.78
N LEU A 273 17.19 -3.71 25.00
CA LEU A 273 16.45 -2.60 24.38
C LEU A 273 15.55 -3.08 23.23
N LEU A 274 15.96 -4.15 22.56
CA LEU A 274 15.18 -4.79 21.50
C LEU A 274 14.26 -5.90 22.02
N ASP A 275 14.25 -6.17 23.33
CA ASP A 275 13.31 -7.12 23.91
C ASP A 275 11.89 -6.58 23.72
N GLY A 276 11.02 -7.37 23.07
CA GLY A 276 9.68 -6.96 22.65
C GLY A 276 9.58 -6.18 21.33
N LEU A 277 10.70 -5.82 20.69
CA LEU A 277 10.69 -5.42 19.26
C LEU A 277 10.65 -6.62 18.32
N ASP A 278 11.05 -7.79 18.79
CA ASP A 278 11.01 -9.04 18.03
C ASP A 278 9.59 -9.63 17.92
N GLU A 279 8.70 -9.31 18.86
CA GLU A 279 7.29 -9.71 18.82
C GLU A 279 6.45 -8.84 17.87
N GLU A 280 6.86 -7.57 17.66
CA GLU A 280 6.09 -6.61 16.87
C GLU A 280 6.70 -6.36 15.49
N PRO A 281 5.93 -6.49 14.40
CA PRO A 281 6.41 -6.16 13.07
C PRO A 281 6.68 -4.66 12.93
N LEU A 282 7.87 -4.31 12.43
CA LEU A 282 8.20 -2.94 12.01
C LEU A 282 7.24 -2.48 10.92
N ILE A 283 6.90 -3.38 10.01
CA ILE A 283 5.87 -3.19 8.99
C ILE A 283 5.09 -4.48 8.85
N GLU A 284 3.77 -4.36 8.84
CA GLU A 284 2.86 -5.42 8.45
C GLU A 284 2.04 -4.95 7.23
N VAL A 285 1.96 -5.80 6.22
CA VAL A 285 1.21 -5.53 5.01
C VAL A 285 0.17 -6.62 4.88
N ALA A 286 -1.11 -6.23 4.99
CA ALA A 286 -2.21 -7.10 4.62
C ALA A 286 -2.13 -7.38 3.12
N LEU A 287 -2.01 -8.65 2.77
CA LEU A 287 -1.95 -9.10 1.39
C LEU A 287 -3.39 -9.18 0.84
N PRO A 288 -3.59 -8.88 -0.46
CA PRO A 288 -4.90 -9.00 -1.09
C PRO A 288 -5.39 -10.45 -1.00
N ASP A 289 -6.71 -10.65 -1.11
CA ASP A 289 -7.34 -11.98 -1.15
C ASP A 289 -7.05 -12.70 -2.47
N LEU A 290 -5.78 -13.06 -2.65
CA LEU A 290 -5.24 -13.81 -3.76
C LEU A 290 -4.77 -15.16 -3.23
N PRO A 291 -4.96 -16.26 -3.98
CA PRO A 291 -4.24 -17.47 -3.67
C PRO A 291 -2.75 -17.18 -3.91
N LEU A 292 -1.96 -17.08 -2.84
CA LEU A 292 -0.53 -16.78 -2.93
C LEU A 292 0.29 -18.05 -2.83
N GLU A 293 1.27 -18.18 -3.72
CA GLU A 293 2.25 -19.26 -3.71
C GLU A 293 3.59 -18.77 -3.17
N SER A 294 4.04 -17.60 -3.61
CA SER A 294 5.26 -16.97 -3.11
C SER A 294 5.16 -15.45 -3.13
N VAL A 295 5.97 -14.82 -2.29
CA VAL A 295 6.14 -13.37 -2.23
C VAL A 295 7.63 -13.07 -2.21
N THR A 296 8.10 -12.26 -3.15
CA THR A 296 9.48 -11.79 -3.23
C THR A 296 9.58 -10.34 -2.79
N VAL A 297 10.74 -9.95 -2.27
CA VAL A 297 10.97 -8.57 -1.81
C VAL A 297 12.19 -8.00 -2.48
N THR A 298 12.06 -6.80 -3.03
CA THR A 298 13.19 -6.08 -3.61
C THR A 298 13.12 -4.61 -3.22
N THR A 299 14.28 -3.98 -3.05
CA THR A 299 14.33 -2.51 -2.98
C THR A 299 14.65 -1.96 -4.37
N VAL A 300 13.88 -0.97 -4.82
CA VAL A 300 14.04 -0.31 -6.12
C VAL A 300 14.20 1.19 -5.95
N GLY A 301 14.76 1.89 -6.94
CA GLY A 301 14.57 3.34 -7.06
C GLY A 301 15.71 4.27 -6.65
N GLY A 302 16.93 3.77 -6.43
CA GLY A 302 18.13 4.59 -6.25
C GLY A 302 17.96 5.68 -5.18
N ARG A 303 17.89 6.95 -5.60
CA ARG A 303 17.75 8.12 -4.70
C ARG A 303 16.42 8.19 -3.95
N THR A 304 15.36 7.61 -4.48
CA THR A 304 14.03 7.57 -3.84
C THR A 304 13.61 6.12 -3.69
N PRO A 305 14.22 5.39 -2.73
CA PRO A 305 14.03 3.96 -2.65
C PRO A 305 12.59 3.59 -2.29
N ALA A 306 12.14 2.46 -2.80
CA ALA A 306 10.84 1.87 -2.53
C ALA A 306 10.97 0.37 -2.31
N LEU A 307 10.18 -0.14 -1.38
CA LEU A 307 9.99 -1.56 -1.15
C LEU A 307 9.02 -2.10 -2.20
N ARG A 308 9.42 -3.09 -2.98
CA ARG A 308 8.57 -3.77 -3.96
C ARG A 308 8.34 -5.21 -3.53
N LEU A 309 7.09 -5.55 -3.28
CA LEU A 309 6.62 -6.91 -3.04
C LEU A 309 6.15 -7.51 -4.36
N GLY A 310 6.79 -8.57 -4.85
CA GLY A 310 6.32 -9.35 -5.99
C GLY A 310 5.45 -10.51 -5.50
N LEU A 311 4.23 -10.64 -6.01
CA LEU A 311 3.28 -11.67 -5.61
C LEU A 311 3.12 -12.68 -6.75
N VAL A 312 3.30 -13.97 -6.46
CA VAL A 312 3.04 -15.07 -7.40
C VAL A 312 1.87 -15.90 -6.88
N THR A 313 0.98 -16.29 -7.79
CA THR A 313 -0.23 -17.06 -7.48
C THR A 313 -0.20 -18.42 -8.19
N PRO A 314 -0.90 -19.45 -7.71
CA PRO A 314 -1.00 -20.71 -8.43
C PRO A 314 -1.92 -20.65 -9.66
N LEU A 315 -2.55 -19.50 -9.94
CA LEU A 315 -3.38 -19.28 -11.13
C LEU A 315 -2.58 -19.48 -12.44
N PRO A 316 -3.22 -19.93 -13.53
CA PRO A 316 -2.57 -20.23 -14.81
C PRO A 316 -2.27 -18.94 -15.61
N VAL A 317 -1.34 -18.15 -15.11
CA VAL A 317 -0.88 -16.88 -15.70
C VAL A 317 0.36 -17.17 -16.53
N THR A 318 0.24 -17.09 -17.85
CA THR A 318 1.35 -17.36 -18.78
C THR A 318 2.27 -16.16 -18.95
N HIS A 319 1.74 -14.96 -18.73
CA HIS A 319 2.48 -13.71 -18.84
C HIS A 319 2.30 -12.85 -17.60
N GLY A 320 3.30 -12.90 -16.69
CA GLY A 320 3.37 -12.04 -15.53
C GLY A 320 3.76 -10.60 -15.88
N LEU A 321 3.98 -9.80 -14.85
CA LEU A 321 4.43 -8.42 -14.97
C LEU A 321 5.86 -8.36 -15.48
N GLY A 322 6.08 -7.52 -16.49
CA GLY A 322 7.42 -7.15 -16.92
C GLY A 322 8.14 -6.26 -15.89
N PRO A 323 9.48 -6.13 -16.00
CA PRO A 323 10.24 -5.22 -15.16
C PRO A 323 9.70 -3.80 -15.30
N ASP A 324 9.49 -3.12 -14.17
CA ASP A 324 9.13 -1.71 -14.13
C ASP A 324 10.19 -0.92 -13.38
N HIS A 325 10.73 0.07 -14.05
CA HIS A 325 11.73 0.98 -13.50
C HIS A 325 11.10 2.28 -13.00
N ARG A 326 9.79 2.48 -13.25
CA ARG A 326 9.06 3.62 -12.73
C ARG A 326 8.80 3.42 -11.24
N LEU A 327 8.98 4.49 -10.50
CA LEU A 327 8.64 4.55 -9.08
C LEU A 327 7.33 5.30 -8.93
N PRO A 328 6.50 4.92 -7.95
CA PRO A 328 5.35 5.73 -7.59
C PRO A 328 5.80 7.13 -7.13
N ALA A 329 4.90 8.09 -7.24
CA ALA A 329 5.10 9.42 -6.67
C ALA A 329 5.28 9.33 -5.13
N ARG A 330 5.84 10.37 -4.52
CA ARG A 330 5.97 10.44 -3.05
C ARG A 330 4.58 10.35 -2.39
N GLY A 331 4.49 9.56 -1.31
CA GLY A 331 3.24 9.36 -0.55
C GLY A 331 2.19 8.51 -1.27
N VAL A 332 2.56 7.85 -2.37
CA VAL A 332 1.68 7.00 -3.15
C VAL A 332 2.18 5.56 -3.10
N VAL A 333 1.26 4.64 -2.81
CA VAL A 333 1.48 3.20 -2.94
C VAL A 333 0.93 2.78 -4.31
N GLU A 334 1.66 1.92 -5.02
CA GLU A 334 1.22 1.44 -6.33
C GLU A 334 1.04 -0.07 -6.31
N LEU A 335 -0.13 -0.53 -6.74
CA LEU A 335 -0.41 -1.92 -7.03
C LEU A 335 -0.45 -2.11 -8.56
N ARG A 336 0.37 -3.01 -9.08
CA ARG A 336 0.28 -3.49 -10.46
C ARG A 336 -0.20 -4.94 -10.46
N LEU A 337 -1.01 -5.28 -11.44
CA LEU A 337 -1.57 -6.61 -11.62
C LEU A 337 -1.44 -6.98 -13.10
N ALA A 338 -0.85 -8.13 -13.41
CA ALA A 338 -0.84 -8.62 -14.79
C ALA A 338 -2.28 -8.84 -15.24
N GLY A 339 -2.60 -8.46 -16.48
CA GLY A 339 -3.95 -8.55 -16.99
C GLY A 339 -4.50 -9.98 -16.98
N GLU A 340 -3.65 -10.97 -17.28
CA GLU A 340 -4.00 -12.39 -17.16
C GLU A 340 -4.33 -12.79 -15.73
N THR A 341 -3.61 -12.26 -14.74
CA THR A 341 -3.95 -12.47 -13.32
C THR A 341 -5.32 -11.90 -12.99
N ALA A 342 -5.66 -10.70 -13.49
CA ALA A 342 -6.98 -10.12 -13.30
C ALA A 342 -8.11 -10.99 -13.91
N ALA A 343 -7.88 -11.52 -15.11
CA ALA A 343 -8.81 -12.43 -15.76
C ALA A 343 -8.97 -13.75 -14.98
N GLU A 344 -7.88 -14.35 -14.50
CA GLU A 344 -7.95 -15.59 -13.74
C GLU A 344 -8.56 -15.40 -12.34
N LEU A 345 -8.39 -14.23 -11.72
CA LEU A 345 -9.13 -13.89 -10.50
C LEU A 345 -10.63 -13.79 -10.75
N ALA A 346 -11.04 -13.20 -11.87
CA ALA A 346 -12.46 -13.20 -12.26
C ALA A 346 -12.97 -14.62 -12.51
N ASN A 347 -12.20 -15.50 -13.16
CA ASN A 347 -12.57 -16.90 -13.34
C ASN A 347 -12.68 -17.66 -12.01
N ALA A 348 -11.78 -17.41 -11.06
CA ALA A 348 -11.84 -17.98 -9.72
C ALA A 348 -13.09 -17.51 -8.96
N ALA A 349 -13.47 -16.23 -9.09
CA ALA A 349 -14.71 -15.69 -8.54
C ALA A 349 -15.95 -16.33 -9.18
N ILE A 350 -15.97 -16.52 -10.51
CA ILE A 350 -17.02 -17.27 -11.21
C ILE A 350 -17.11 -18.71 -10.70
N ALA A 351 -15.97 -19.38 -10.48
CA ALA A 351 -15.94 -20.76 -9.98
C ALA A 351 -16.49 -20.90 -8.55
N ARG A 352 -16.29 -19.90 -7.69
CA ARG A 352 -16.87 -19.84 -6.33
C ARG A 352 -18.33 -19.40 -6.31
N GLY A 353 -18.87 -18.87 -7.41
CA GLY A 353 -20.22 -18.33 -7.49
C GLY A 353 -20.34 -16.85 -7.10
N ASP A 354 -19.23 -16.15 -6.85
CA ASP A 354 -19.21 -14.71 -6.56
C ASP A 354 -19.58 -13.88 -7.81
N LEU A 355 -19.36 -14.45 -9.00
CA LEU A 355 -19.76 -13.86 -10.29
C LEU A 355 -20.60 -14.87 -11.09
N PRO A 356 -21.59 -14.42 -11.89
CA PRO A 356 -22.38 -15.32 -12.71
C PRO A 356 -21.52 -16.02 -13.76
N SER A 357 -21.68 -17.35 -13.84
CA SER A 357 -21.02 -18.19 -14.84
C SER A 357 -21.85 -18.33 -16.13
N ARG A 358 -23.14 -18.00 -16.09
CA ARG A 358 -24.09 -18.24 -17.17
C ARG A 358 -24.97 -17.04 -17.48
N TYR A 359 -25.31 -16.90 -18.75
CA TYR A 359 -26.04 -15.78 -19.31
C TYR A 359 -27.07 -16.21 -20.35
N THR A 360 -28.16 -15.45 -20.46
CA THR A 360 -29.18 -15.58 -21.51
C THR A 360 -28.66 -15.10 -22.86
N SER A 361 -29.45 -15.30 -23.93
CA SER A 361 -29.19 -14.73 -25.26
C SER A 361 -29.20 -13.19 -25.27
N ASP A 362 -29.85 -12.59 -24.29
CA ASP A 362 -29.88 -11.14 -24.08
C ASP A 362 -28.74 -10.66 -23.15
N GLY A 363 -27.81 -11.53 -22.77
CA GLY A 363 -26.68 -11.15 -21.93
C GLY A 363 -27.03 -10.90 -20.47
N GLU A 364 -28.23 -11.26 -20.04
CA GLU A 364 -28.62 -11.19 -18.63
C GLU A 364 -28.05 -12.39 -17.87
N ALA A 365 -27.59 -12.16 -16.63
CA ALA A 365 -27.11 -13.23 -15.77
C ALA A 365 -28.25 -14.17 -15.41
N ASP A 366 -28.11 -15.46 -15.73
CA ASP A 366 -29.12 -16.48 -15.44
C ASP A 366 -28.40 -17.82 -15.19
N PRO A 367 -28.57 -18.46 -14.01
CA PRO A 367 -27.97 -19.77 -13.74
C PRO A 367 -28.43 -20.88 -14.71
N ALA A 368 -29.61 -20.73 -15.34
CA ALA A 368 -30.12 -21.61 -16.39
C ALA A 368 -29.76 -21.13 -17.81
N GLY A 369 -29.04 -20.01 -17.93
CA GLY A 369 -28.64 -19.42 -19.20
C GLY A 369 -27.85 -20.40 -20.08
N PRO A 370 -28.10 -20.40 -21.42
CA PRO A 370 -27.47 -21.33 -22.34
C PRO A 370 -25.99 -21.02 -22.60
N PHE A 371 -25.52 -19.80 -22.31
CA PHE A 371 -24.13 -19.39 -22.52
C PHE A 371 -23.35 -19.41 -21.21
N GLU A 372 -22.29 -20.21 -21.15
CA GLU A 372 -21.27 -20.13 -20.10
C GLU A 372 -20.22 -19.09 -20.47
N ALA A 373 -19.86 -18.21 -19.54
CA ALA A 373 -18.86 -17.17 -19.74
C ALA A 373 -17.56 -17.43 -18.96
N ARG A 374 -16.42 -17.10 -19.57
CA ARG A 374 -15.11 -16.98 -18.90
C ARG A 374 -14.39 -15.73 -19.37
N VAL A 375 -13.44 -15.28 -18.56
CA VAL A 375 -12.64 -14.08 -18.83
C VAL A 375 -11.21 -14.49 -19.18
N GLY A 376 -10.65 -13.85 -20.21
CA GLY A 376 -9.25 -13.96 -20.59
C GLY A 376 -8.63 -12.57 -20.75
N TRP A 377 -7.31 -12.53 -20.85
CA TRP A 377 -6.57 -11.32 -21.18
C TRP A 377 -5.58 -11.60 -22.30
N GLY A 378 -5.50 -10.72 -23.30
CA GLY A 378 -4.62 -10.85 -24.45
C GLY A 378 -3.80 -9.59 -24.71
N ARG A 379 -2.72 -9.73 -25.50
CA ARG A 379 -1.77 -8.64 -25.82
C ARG A 379 -2.23 -7.70 -26.94
N ALA A 380 -3.54 -7.58 -27.13
CA ALA A 380 -4.18 -6.89 -28.27
C ALA A 380 -4.67 -5.48 -27.86
N PRO A 381 -5.02 -4.59 -28.82
CA PRO A 381 -5.60 -3.27 -28.51
C PRO A 381 -6.86 -3.35 -27.64
N ARG A 382 -7.55 -4.50 -27.64
CA ARG A 382 -8.68 -4.83 -26.76
C ARG A 382 -8.28 -5.97 -25.83
N PRO A 383 -7.60 -5.68 -24.73
CA PRO A 383 -6.91 -6.71 -23.97
C PRO A 383 -7.85 -7.66 -23.23
N LEU A 384 -9.00 -7.19 -22.76
CA LEU A 384 -9.98 -8.03 -22.08
C LEU A 384 -10.71 -8.92 -23.10
N LYS A 385 -10.75 -10.22 -22.83
CA LYS A 385 -11.48 -11.21 -23.64
C LYS A 385 -12.61 -11.81 -22.82
N VAL A 386 -13.82 -11.82 -23.37
CA VAL A 386 -14.94 -12.60 -22.83
C VAL A 386 -15.18 -13.76 -23.78
N HIS A 387 -15.07 -14.96 -23.25
CA HIS A 387 -15.31 -16.21 -23.98
C HIS A 387 -16.68 -16.75 -23.60
N LEU A 388 -17.47 -17.13 -24.59
CA LEU A 388 -18.83 -17.61 -24.42
C LEU A 388 -19.00 -18.94 -25.10
N TRP A 389 -19.49 -19.93 -24.36
CA TRP A 389 -19.76 -21.25 -24.89
C TRP A 389 -21.21 -21.64 -24.63
N ARG A 390 -21.89 -22.08 -25.68
CA ARG A 390 -23.12 -22.86 -25.60
C ARG A 390 -22.78 -24.29 -26.00
N THR A 391 -22.84 -25.22 -25.05
CA THR A 391 -22.49 -26.63 -25.28
C THR A 391 -23.70 -27.56 -25.41
N GLY A 392 -24.91 -27.06 -25.16
CA GLY A 392 -26.17 -27.79 -25.34
C GLY A 392 -26.98 -27.30 -26.55
N GLY A 393 -27.54 -28.23 -27.32
CA GLY A 393 -28.29 -27.94 -28.54
C GLY A 393 -27.36 -27.46 -29.67
N GLU A 394 -27.63 -26.28 -30.21
CA GLU A 394 -26.77 -25.66 -31.23
C GLU A 394 -25.48 -25.10 -30.61
N CYS A 395 -24.39 -25.85 -30.76
CA CYS A 395 -23.11 -25.47 -30.18
C CYS A 395 -22.60 -24.16 -30.79
N THR A 396 -22.30 -23.20 -29.92
CA THR A 396 -21.83 -21.87 -30.32
C THR A 396 -20.66 -21.47 -29.43
N TYR A 397 -19.64 -20.88 -30.05
CA TYR A 397 -18.55 -20.22 -29.35
C TYR A 397 -18.38 -18.79 -29.88
N ALA A 398 -18.31 -17.83 -28.98
CA ALA A 398 -17.95 -16.47 -29.32
C ALA A 398 -16.85 -15.95 -28.40
N ARG A 399 -15.96 -15.12 -28.96
CA ARG A 399 -14.98 -14.34 -28.20
C ARG A 399 -15.18 -12.87 -28.48
N VAL A 400 -15.46 -12.11 -27.44
CA VAL A 400 -15.56 -10.65 -27.50
C VAL A 400 -14.30 -10.04 -26.89
N GLY A 401 -13.65 -9.14 -27.63
CA GLY A 401 -12.55 -8.33 -27.11
C GLY A 401 -13.05 -6.94 -26.76
N GLY A 402 -12.58 -6.37 -25.64
CA GLY A 402 -12.81 -4.96 -25.30
C GLY A 402 -11.66 -4.34 -24.51
N THR A 403 -11.69 -3.02 -24.38
CA THR A 403 -10.80 -2.21 -23.56
C THR A 403 -11.53 -1.85 -22.27
N PRO A 404 -11.12 -2.39 -21.12
CA PRO A 404 -11.76 -2.03 -19.88
C PRO A 404 -11.38 -0.60 -19.51
N VAL A 405 -12.40 0.18 -19.16
CA VAL A 405 -12.29 1.53 -18.60
C VAL A 405 -12.67 1.41 -17.14
N VAL A 406 -11.71 1.74 -16.27
CA VAL A 406 -11.94 1.75 -14.84
C VAL A 406 -12.16 3.17 -14.38
N THR A 407 -13.31 3.41 -13.74
CA THR A 407 -13.63 4.69 -13.12
C THR A 407 -13.68 4.51 -11.61
N VAL A 408 -13.03 5.42 -10.90
CA VAL A 408 -13.05 5.45 -9.44
C VAL A 408 -13.96 6.60 -9.06
N THR A 409 -15.09 6.27 -8.46
CA THR A 409 -16.01 7.23 -7.83
C THR A 409 -15.90 7.09 -6.31
N ASP A 410 -16.32 8.08 -5.54
CA ASP A 410 -15.97 8.25 -4.11
C ASP A 410 -16.02 6.98 -3.24
N ASP A 411 -16.91 6.03 -3.56
CA ASP A 411 -17.09 4.76 -2.87
C ASP A 411 -17.02 3.50 -3.77
N GLU A 412 -16.77 3.62 -5.08
CA GLU A 412 -16.91 2.50 -6.01
C GLU A 412 -15.87 2.53 -7.13
N VAL A 413 -15.23 1.38 -7.36
CA VAL A 413 -14.45 1.11 -8.56
C VAL A 413 -15.38 0.47 -9.59
N ARG A 414 -15.63 1.16 -10.68
CA ARG A 414 -16.50 0.67 -11.77
C ARG A 414 -15.67 0.29 -12.97
N VAL A 415 -15.88 -0.92 -13.47
CA VAL A 415 -15.28 -1.37 -14.73
C VAL A 415 -16.37 -1.36 -15.80
N ALA A 416 -16.10 -0.66 -16.90
CA ALA A 416 -16.96 -0.63 -18.07
C ALA A 416 -16.15 -1.03 -19.31
N VAL A 417 -16.82 -1.53 -20.34
CA VAL A 417 -16.21 -1.83 -21.65
C VAL A 417 -17.10 -1.22 -22.71
N SER A 418 -16.63 -0.17 -23.39
CA SER A 418 -17.44 0.58 -24.36
C SER A 418 -17.14 0.22 -25.82
N ASP A 419 -16.04 -0.47 -26.09
CA ASP A 419 -15.54 -0.79 -27.42
C ASP A 419 -15.51 -2.31 -27.70
N GLY A 420 -16.44 -3.05 -27.07
CA GLY A 420 -16.56 -4.50 -27.24
C GLY A 420 -16.84 -4.89 -28.69
N VAL A 421 -16.03 -5.80 -29.24
CA VAL A 421 -16.15 -6.29 -30.62
C VAL A 421 -15.93 -7.80 -30.67
N TYR A 422 -16.73 -8.50 -31.49
CA TYR A 422 -16.50 -9.91 -31.78
C TYR A 422 -15.19 -10.12 -32.53
N GLU A 423 -14.34 -10.98 -31.98
CA GLU A 423 -13.09 -11.40 -32.60
C GLU A 423 -13.20 -12.78 -33.22
N VAL A 424 -14.02 -13.65 -32.63
CA VAL A 424 -14.25 -15.01 -33.11
C VAL A 424 -15.71 -15.36 -32.87
N ILE A 425 -16.37 -15.95 -33.87
CA ILE A 425 -17.68 -16.59 -33.74
C ILE A 425 -17.60 -17.93 -34.48
N LYS A 426 -18.05 -19.00 -33.84
CA LYS A 426 -18.15 -20.37 -34.37
C LYS A 426 -19.53 -20.93 -34.03
N GLY A 427 -20.18 -21.61 -34.97
CA GLY A 427 -21.52 -22.17 -34.83
C GLY A 427 -22.59 -21.51 -35.72
N PRO A 428 -23.81 -22.05 -35.77
CA PRO A 428 -24.88 -21.61 -36.68
C PRO A 428 -25.52 -20.27 -36.30
N ALA A 429 -25.37 -19.82 -35.04
CA ALA A 429 -26.09 -18.67 -34.49
C ALA A 429 -25.34 -17.33 -34.62
N LEU A 430 -24.98 -16.92 -35.84
CA LEU A 430 -24.36 -15.60 -36.09
C LEU A 430 -25.28 -14.42 -35.70
N THR A 431 -26.61 -14.60 -35.82
CA THR A 431 -27.62 -13.59 -35.50
C THR A 431 -27.87 -13.44 -33.99
N GLU A 432 -27.87 -14.53 -33.21
CA GLU A 432 -28.05 -14.46 -31.75
C GLU A 432 -26.84 -13.81 -31.07
N ALA A 433 -25.63 -14.11 -31.54
CA ALA A 433 -24.42 -13.45 -31.03
C ALA A 433 -24.51 -11.92 -31.21
N PHE A 434 -25.01 -11.43 -32.34
CA PHE A 434 -25.07 -9.98 -32.58
C PHE A 434 -25.96 -9.23 -31.56
N ALA A 435 -27.06 -9.84 -31.12
CA ALA A 435 -27.94 -9.28 -30.09
C ALA A 435 -27.23 -9.13 -28.74
N TRP A 436 -26.41 -10.12 -28.36
CA TRP A 436 -25.69 -10.16 -27.09
C TRP A 436 -24.68 -9.01 -26.92
N THR A 437 -23.96 -8.62 -27.99
CA THR A 437 -23.03 -7.48 -27.94
C THR A 437 -23.73 -6.19 -27.58
N LYS A 438 -24.93 -5.99 -28.10
CA LYS A 438 -25.70 -4.78 -27.84
C LYS A 438 -26.16 -4.75 -26.39
N ALA A 439 -26.55 -5.88 -25.82
CA ALA A 439 -27.01 -5.93 -24.44
C ALA A 439 -25.87 -5.76 -23.42
N LEU A 440 -24.69 -6.32 -23.67
CA LEU A 440 -23.58 -6.23 -22.72
C LEU A 440 -22.66 -5.03 -22.91
N PHE A 441 -22.55 -4.51 -24.13
CA PHE A 441 -21.65 -3.37 -24.39
C PHE A 441 -22.41 -2.10 -24.79
N GLY A 442 -23.67 -2.21 -25.22
CA GLY A 442 -24.49 -1.07 -25.62
C GLY A 442 -25.02 -0.25 -24.44
N ASP A 443 -25.34 -0.91 -23.33
CA ASP A 443 -25.70 -0.27 -22.05
C ASP A 443 -24.65 -0.57 -20.99
N SER A 444 -23.37 -0.32 -21.29
CA SER A 444 -22.22 -0.38 -20.37
C SER A 444 -22.39 -1.47 -19.29
N VAL A 445 -22.02 -2.73 -19.54
CA VAL A 445 -21.97 -3.72 -18.46
C VAL A 445 -21.30 -3.11 -17.25
N ARG A 446 -22.12 -2.86 -16.24
CA ARG A 446 -21.69 -2.37 -14.95
C ARG A 446 -21.23 -3.61 -14.22
N LEU A 447 -20.03 -4.08 -14.55
CA LEU A 447 -19.28 -4.88 -13.59
C LEU A 447 -18.81 -3.89 -12.51
N GLY A 448 -19.76 -3.46 -11.67
CA GLY A 448 -19.51 -2.75 -10.44
C GLY A 448 -18.99 -3.78 -9.45
N VAL A 449 -17.72 -4.12 -9.54
CA VAL A 449 -17.06 -4.81 -8.44
C VAL A 449 -16.79 -3.73 -7.41
N ALA A 450 -17.57 -3.71 -6.33
CA ALA A 450 -17.25 -2.89 -5.17
C ALA A 450 -15.96 -3.43 -4.55
N VAL A 451 -14.81 -3.03 -5.11
CA VAL A 451 -13.52 -3.25 -4.49
C VAL A 451 -13.50 -2.37 -3.25
N ALA A 452 -13.15 -2.94 -2.10
CA ALA A 452 -13.09 -2.22 -0.85
C ALA A 452 -12.42 -0.85 -1.04
N ARG A 453 -13.17 0.23 -0.76
CA ARG A 453 -12.76 1.63 -0.89
C ARG A 453 -11.43 1.93 -0.21
N ARG A 454 -11.12 1.14 0.82
CA ARG A 454 -10.04 1.33 1.76
C ARG A 454 -9.22 0.06 1.81
N VAL A 455 -7.96 0.17 1.41
CA VAL A 455 -6.97 -0.84 1.79
C VAL A 455 -6.45 -0.39 3.15
N ARG A 456 -6.72 -1.21 4.17
CA ARG A 456 -6.15 -0.99 5.49
C ARG A 456 -4.75 -1.57 5.49
N VAL A 457 -3.75 -0.71 5.61
CA VAL A 457 -2.36 -1.14 5.84
C VAL A 457 -2.06 -0.91 7.29
N ASP A 458 -1.82 -1.99 8.03
CA ASP A 458 -1.45 -1.90 9.43
C ASP A 458 0.07 -1.86 9.55
N ALA A 459 0.64 -0.67 9.59
CA ALA A 459 2.07 -0.53 9.80
C ALA A 459 2.33 -0.40 11.29
N ALA A 460 2.74 -1.51 11.90
CA ALA A 460 3.10 -1.59 13.30
C ALA A 460 1.99 -1.06 14.22
N GLY A 461 0.76 -1.55 14.10
CA GLY A 461 -0.39 -1.14 14.93
C GLY A 461 -1.02 0.19 14.52
N VAL A 462 -0.48 0.90 13.54
CA VAL A 462 -1.10 2.08 12.93
C VAL A 462 -1.79 1.67 11.64
N ALA A 463 -3.11 1.65 11.69
CA ALA A 463 -3.91 1.38 10.52
C ALA A 463 -4.05 2.60 9.63
N LEU A 464 -3.42 2.58 8.46
CA LEU A 464 -3.65 3.55 7.42
C LEU A 464 -4.85 3.17 6.58
N GLU A 465 -5.65 4.17 6.24
CA GLU A 465 -6.60 4.05 5.17
C GLU A 465 -5.97 4.56 3.86
N LEU A 466 -5.68 3.62 2.96
CA LEU A 466 -5.33 3.95 1.58
C LEU A 466 -6.60 4.03 0.75
N GLY A 467 -6.83 5.17 0.10
CA GLY A 467 -7.88 5.34 -0.88
C GLY A 467 -7.35 5.12 -2.30
N VAL A 468 -8.16 4.53 -3.17
CA VAL A 468 -7.84 4.47 -4.60
C VAL A 468 -7.86 5.88 -5.18
N ALA A 469 -6.70 6.36 -5.63
CA ALA A 469 -6.53 7.67 -6.26
C ALA A 469 -6.69 7.60 -7.78
N GLY A 470 -6.41 6.44 -8.39
CA GLY A 470 -6.59 6.25 -9.82
C GLY A 470 -6.36 4.81 -10.23
N VAL A 471 -6.92 4.44 -11.39
CA VAL A 471 -6.67 3.15 -12.04
C VAL A 471 -6.34 3.41 -13.50
N ALA A 472 -5.27 2.79 -13.99
CA ALA A 472 -4.89 2.81 -15.38
C ALA A 472 -4.88 1.37 -15.93
N VAL A 473 -5.47 1.19 -17.10
CA VAL A 473 -5.48 -0.09 -17.82
C VAL A 473 -4.49 0.00 -18.98
N GLY A 474 -3.49 -0.85 -18.96
CA GLY A 474 -2.56 -1.06 -20.07
C GLY A 474 -2.92 -2.29 -20.90
N ALA A 475 -2.16 -2.53 -21.97
CA ALA A 475 -2.34 -3.69 -22.82
C ALA A 475 -2.08 -5.02 -22.08
N THR A 476 -1.18 -5.03 -21.09
CA THR A 476 -0.76 -6.24 -20.39
C THR A 476 -0.93 -6.17 -18.87
N GLU A 477 -1.32 -5.03 -18.32
CA GLU A 477 -1.40 -4.83 -16.87
C GLU A 477 -2.49 -3.83 -16.47
N LEU A 478 -2.91 -3.94 -15.22
CA LEU A 478 -3.69 -2.96 -14.50
C LEU A 478 -2.78 -2.29 -13.47
N ARG A 479 -2.87 -0.97 -13.34
CA ARG A 479 -2.13 -0.17 -12.35
C ARG A 479 -3.12 0.58 -11.49
N VAL A 480 -3.04 0.38 -10.19
CA VAL A 480 -3.89 1.03 -9.18
C VAL A 480 -2.98 1.90 -8.32
N THR A 481 -3.28 3.19 -8.31
CA THR A 481 -2.60 4.20 -7.51
C THR A 481 -3.38 4.37 -6.21
N LEU A 482 -2.72 4.16 -5.08
CA LEU A 482 -3.30 4.27 -3.75
C LEU A 482 -2.66 5.46 -3.02
N GLN A 483 -3.49 6.33 -2.43
CA GLN A 483 -3.04 7.49 -1.68
C GLN A 483 -3.47 7.36 -0.21
N VAL A 484 -2.55 7.71 0.69
CA VAL A 484 -2.84 7.78 2.13
C VAL A 484 -3.86 8.90 2.37
N ARG A 485 -5.04 8.57 2.91
CA ARG A 485 -6.11 9.55 3.17
C ARG A 485 -6.03 10.15 4.57
N SER A 486 -5.73 9.33 5.56
CA SER A 486 -5.64 9.78 6.95
C SER A 486 -4.87 8.75 7.79
N VAL A 487 -4.03 9.25 8.69
CA VAL A 487 -3.48 8.50 9.81
C VAL A 487 -4.42 8.69 11.01
N PRO A 488 -5.08 7.64 11.53
CA PRO A 488 -5.93 7.78 12.71
C PRO A 488 -5.10 8.30 13.89
N GLY A 489 -5.44 9.49 14.41
CA GLY A 489 -4.75 10.12 15.54
C GLY A 489 -3.91 11.36 15.20
N GLY A 490 -3.73 11.71 13.92
CA GLY A 490 -3.20 13.02 13.53
C GLY A 490 -4.23 14.13 13.78
N PRO A 491 -3.83 15.37 14.12
CA PRO A 491 -4.75 16.49 14.18
C PRO A 491 -5.46 16.61 12.82
N GLU A 492 -6.80 16.58 12.83
CA GLU A 492 -7.62 16.81 11.63
C GLU A 492 -7.08 18.03 10.88
N ALA A 493 -6.59 17.82 9.66
CA ALA A 493 -6.24 18.93 8.80
C ALA A 493 -7.51 19.79 8.61
N PRO A 494 -7.41 21.14 8.71
CA PRO A 494 -8.59 21.99 8.61
C PRO A 494 -9.26 21.76 7.26
N MET A 495 -10.49 21.25 7.31
CA MET A 495 -11.32 21.05 6.13
C MET A 495 -11.45 22.36 5.36
N VAL A 496 -10.96 22.37 4.12
CA VAL A 496 -11.24 23.45 3.16
C VAL A 496 -12.73 23.33 2.76
N GLY A 497 -13.54 24.24 3.29
CA GLY A 497 -14.80 24.73 2.72
C GLY A 497 -15.83 23.69 2.25
N ALA A 498 -16.68 23.23 3.17
CA ALA A 498 -17.92 22.55 2.80
C ALA A 498 -18.88 23.52 2.08
N THR A 499 -19.20 23.22 0.82
CA THR A 499 -20.29 23.89 0.10
C THR A 499 -21.57 23.09 0.32
N THR A 500 -22.57 23.70 0.96
CA THR A 500 -23.87 23.10 1.30
C THR A 500 -24.62 22.62 0.06
N PRO A 501 -25.13 21.36 -0.02
CA PRO A 501 -26.03 20.96 -1.08
C PRO A 501 -27.50 21.30 -0.75
N ARG A 502 -28.20 21.75 -1.78
CA ARG A 502 -29.61 22.14 -1.80
C ARG A 502 -30.49 20.87 -1.88
N ARG A 503 -31.52 20.78 -1.04
CA ARG A 503 -32.52 19.69 -0.99
C ARG A 503 -33.28 19.51 -2.31
N GLY A 504 -33.50 18.25 -2.71
CA GLY A 504 -34.54 17.85 -3.65
C GLY A 504 -34.63 16.35 -3.94
N GLY A 505 -35.63 15.67 -3.37
CA GLY A 505 -36.47 14.68 -4.09
C GLY A 505 -36.03 13.21 -4.27
N ALA A 506 -36.54 12.35 -3.37
CA ALA A 506 -37.18 11.02 -3.56
C ALA A 506 -36.51 9.82 -4.30
N LEU A 507 -36.31 8.75 -3.51
CA LEU A 507 -36.62 7.31 -3.73
C LEU A 507 -36.24 6.63 -5.06
N ASN A 508 -35.32 5.65 -5.05
CA ASN A 508 -35.63 4.21 -4.83
C ASN A 508 -34.37 3.30 -4.89
N ARG A 509 -34.52 2.10 -4.31
CA ARG A 509 -33.69 0.87 -4.28
C ARG A 509 -32.51 0.77 -3.29
N GLN A 510 -32.77 -0.08 -2.30
CA GLN A 510 -31.85 -0.69 -1.34
C GLN A 510 -30.69 -1.42 -2.03
N VAL A 511 -29.47 -1.12 -1.60
CA VAL A 511 -28.33 -2.04 -1.66
C VAL A 511 -28.24 -2.68 -0.28
N VAL A 512 -28.51 -3.99 -0.20
CA VAL A 512 -28.26 -4.77 1.01
C VAL A 512 -26.77 -5.08 1.02
N SER A 513 -26.03 -4.38 1.87
CA SER A 513 -24.67 -4.76 2.25
C SER A 513 -24.76 -5.97 3.17
N HIS A 514 -24.34 -7.15 2.71
CA HIS A 514 -24.13 -8.30 3.58
C HIS A 514 -22.73 -8.20 4.21
N GLU A 515 -22.69 -7.93 5.51
CA GLU A 515 -21.55 -8.19 6.35
C GLU A 515 -21.62 -9.66 6.75
N VAL A 516 -20.76 -10.51 6.17
CA VAL A 516 -20.66 -11.92 6.53
C VAL A 516 -19.63 -12.04 7.65
N THR A 517 -20.11 -12.12 8.89
CA THR A 517 -19.30 -12.49 10.05
C THR A 517 -19.30 -14.00 10.17
N LEU A 518 -18.17 -14.65 9.89
CA LEU A 518 -17.95 -16.04 10.30
C LEU A 518 -17.33 -16.03 11.69
N THR A 519 -18.09 -16.49 12.68
CA THR A 519 -17.57 -16.97 13.97
C THR A 519 -17.35 -18.49 13.87
N PRO A 520 -16.45 -19.07 14.69
CA PRO A 520 -15.60 -20.21 14.35
C PRO A 520 -16.31 -21.49 13.86
#